data_AF-A0A1J5KLU9-F1
#
_entry.id   AF-A0A1J5KLU9-F1
#
_cell.length_a   1.000
_cell.length_b   1.000
_cell.length_c   1.000
_cell.angle_alpha   90.00
_cell.angle_beta   90.00
_cell.angle_gamma   90.00
#
_symmetry.space_group_name_H-M   'P 1'
#
loop_
_entity.id
_entity.type
_entity.pdbx_description
1 polymer ?
#
loop_
_entity_poly.entity_id
_entity_poly.type
_entity_poly.pdbx_seq_one_letter_code
_entity_poly.pdbx_strand_id
1 'polypeptide(L)'
;MSFQNLFKGKIKVKTSKKPKASLQFHFETQDFSIDQVVMRNFENISFNEFEKRELSASHRQIIKHYQTIDTKLINKYSKELIKSIKETNSDRIDIEAHDAGTFICLAAIYSGKLPKNKDIIFHLSSSPVQLFPQSLVKDTKAGHCVSVNLRQSEQSWLRSFTSLQVRPKYLEIGNDTYHGPELLFG
;
A
#
# COMPACT_ATOMS: atom_id res chain seq x y z
N MET A 1 -16.64 -3.05 -6.17
CA MET A 1 -16.07 -2.35 -5.00
C MET A 1 -16.24 -0.85 -5.25
N SER A 2 -16.73 -0.05 -4.27
CA SER A 2 -16.87 1.40 -4.48
C SER A 2 -15.51 2.09 -4.45
N PHE A 3 -15.27 3.04 -5.35
CA PHE A 3 -14.04 3.84 -5.45
C PHE A 3 -13.63 4.44 -4.09
N GLN A 4 -14.59 4.97 -3.33
CA GLN A 4 -14.32 5.54 -2.00
C GLN A 4 -13.79 4.52 -0.98
N ASN A 5 -14.12 3.25 -1.14
CA ASN A 5 -13.69 2.19 -0.21
C ASN A 5 -12.20 1.86 -0.34
N LEU A 6 -11.55 2.28 -1.44
CA LEU A 6 -10.11 2.13 -1.61
C LEU A 6 -9.33 3.12 -0.71
N PHE A 7 -9.97 4.21 -0.32
CA PHE A 7 -9.36 5.35 0.40
C PHE A 7 -9.89 5.51 1.83
N LYS A 8 -10.68 4.55 2.33
CA LYS A 8 -11.13 4.51 3.72
C LYS A 8 -11.18 3.07 4.21
N GLY A 9 -10.73 2.82 5.43
CA GLY A 9 -10.66 1.46 5.92
C GLY A 9 -10.03 1.31 7.30
N LYS A 10 -9.59 0.09 7.58
CA LYS A 10 -8.95 -0.27 8.84
C LYS A 10 -7.67 -1.07 8.61
N ILE A 11 -6.59 -0.66 9.25
CA ILE A 11 -5.36 -1.45 9.37
C ILE A 11 -5.50 -2.31 10.61
N LYS A 12 -5.34 -3.62 10.47
CA LYS A 12 -5.54 -4.58 11.56
C LYS A 12 -4.18 -4.92 12.18
N VAL A 13 -4.08 -4.81 13.48
CA VAL A 13 -2.89 -5.22 14.25
C VAL A 13 -3.26 -6.47 15.05
N LYS A 14 -2.69 -7.60 14.66
CA LYS A 14 -2.93 -8.92 15.25
C LYS A 14 -1.73 -9.31 16.12
N THR A 15 -2.02 -9.93 17.25
CA THR A 15 -1.03 -10.49 18.15
C THR A 15 -1.45 -11.90 18.53
N SER A 16 -0.51 -12.72 18.99
CA SER A 16 -0.79 -14.08 19.45
C SER A 16 -1.57 -14.14 20.77
N LYS A 17 -1.58 -13.06 21.57
CA LYS A 17 -2.01 -13.08 22.98
C LYS A 17 -3.16 -12.13 23.35
N LYS A 18 -3.59 -11.20 22.48
CA LYS A 18 -4.58 -10.15 22.80
C LYS A 18 -5.58 -9.89 21.66
N PRO A 19 -6.75 -9.29 21.96
CA PRO A 19 -7.71 -8.89 20.93
C PRO A 19 -7.07 -7.97 19.89
N LYS A 20 -7.56 -8.14 18.66
CA LYS A 20 -7.16 -7.42 17.45
C LYS A 20 -7.41 -5.92 17.62
N ALA A 21 -6.34 -5.12 17.63
CA ALA A 21 -6.47 -3.67 17.53
C ALA A 21 -6.67 -3.27 16.06
N SER A 22 -7.29 -2.12 15.82
CA SER A 22 -7.43 -1.60 14.47
C SER A 22 -7.26 -0.09 14.42
N LEU A 23 -6.44 0.40 13.49
CA LEU A 23 -6.33 1.80 13.15
C LEU A 23 -7.30 2.12 12.01
N GLN A 24 -8.21 3.06 12.21
CA GLN A 24 -9.10 3.51 11.13
C GLN A 24 -8.42 4.64 10.35
N PHE A 25 -8.58 4.65 9.03
CA PHE A 25 -8.09 5.72 8.18
C PHE A 25 -9.17 6.15 7.18
N HIS A 26 -9.09 7.41 6.78
CA HIS A 26 -9.94 7.98 5.75
C HIS A 26 -9.17 9.07 5.02
N PHE A 27 -9.07 8.95 3.70
CA PHE A 27 -8.61 10.02 2.82
C PHE A 27 -9.82 10.60 2.10
N GLU A 28 -9.87 11.93 2.02
CA GLU A 28 -10.88 12.61 1.23
C GLU A 28 -10.69 12.26 -0.25
N THR A 29 -11.82 11.99 -0.91
CA THR A 29 -11.86 11.69 -2.34
C THR A 29 -12.70 12.77 -3.02
N GLN A 30 -12.26 13.20 -4.19
CA GLN A 30 -12.89 14.23 -5.01
C GLN A 30 -12.85 13.76 -6.46
N ASP A 31 -13.86 14.05 -7.27
CA ASP A 31 -13.78 13.69 -8.68
C ASP A 31 -12.81 14.63 -9.41
N PHE A 32 -11.90 14.04 -10.19
CA PHE A 32 -11.05 14.80 -11.09
C PHE A 32 -11.77 15.07 -12.41
N SER A 33 -11.53 16.24 -12.98
CA SER A 33 -12.00 16.61 -14.31
C SER A 33 -11.35 15.76 -15.41
N ILE A 34 -11.98 15.66 -16.58
CA ILE A 34 -11.52 14.80 -17.69
C ILE A 34 -10.09 15.15 -18.11
N ASP A 35 -9.76 16.44 -18.20
CA ASP A 35 -8.43 16.96 -18.55
C ASP A 35 -7.34 16.58 -17.53
N GLN A 36 -7.72 16.34 -16.27
CA GLN A 36 -6.80 15.86 -15.24
C GLN A 36 -6.54 14.36 -15.31
N VAL A 37 -7.46 13.60 -15.93
CA VAL A 37 -7.39 12.13 -16.04
C VAL A 37 -7.25 11.64 -17.48
N VAL A 38 -6.82 12.48 -18.43
CA VAL A 38 -6.45 12.02 -19.78
C VAL A 38 -5.24 11.09 -19.73
N MET A 39 -5.16 10.13 -20.65
CA MET A 39 -4.12 9.08 -20.65
C MET A 39 -2.69 9.64 -20.62
N ARG A 40 -2.43 10.76 -21.30
CA ARG A 40 -1.11 11.43 -21.31
C ARG A 40 -0.59 11.80 -19.90
N ASN A 41 -1.49 12.02 -18.94
CA ASN A 41 -1.12 12.38 -17.57
C ASN A 41 -0.56 11.17 -16.77
N PHE A 42 -0.53 9.98 -17.38
CA PHE A 42 -0.02 8.75 -16.80
C PHE A 42 1.16 8.16 -17.59
N GLU A 43 1.78 8.92 -18.49
CA GLU A 43 2.92 8.48 -19.31
C GLU A 43 4.14 8.03 -18.49
N ASN A 44 4.25 8.50 -17.24
CA ASN A 44 5.26 8.05 -16.29
C ASN A 44 5.04 6.61 -15.77
N ILE A 45 3.88 6.03 -16.06
CA ILE A 45 3.57 4.63 -15.78
C ILE A 45 3.64 3.90 -17.11
N SER A 46 4.63 3.01 -17.26
CA SER A 46 4.89 2.27 -18.49
C SER A 46 3.87 1.14 -18.72
N PHE A 47 2.59 1.48 -18.82
CA PHE A 47 1.52 0.53 -19.11
C PHE A 47 1.78 -0.20 -20.43
N ASN A 48 1.62 -1.52 -20.41
CA ASN A 48 1.62 -2.31 -21.63
C ASN A 48 0.30 -2.16 -22.40
N GLU A 49 0.23 -2.69 -23.63
CA GLU A 49 -0.95 -2.53 -24.49
C GLU A 49 -2.23 -3.16 -23.92
N PHE A 50 -2.11 -4.25 -23.14
CA PHE A 50 -3.25 -4.83 -22.45
C PHE A 50 -3.75 -3.91 -21.33
N GLU A 51 -2.84 -3.41 -20.49
CA GLU A 51 -3.16 -2.48 -19.41
C GLU A 51 -3.79 -1.19 -19.91
N LYS A 52 -3.30 -0.64 -21.03
CA LYS A 52 -3.88 0.55 -21.67
C LYS A 52 -5.34 0.34 -22.09
N ARG A 53 -5.69 -0.86 -22.57
CA ARG A 53 -7.08 -1.20 -22.94
C ARG A 53 -7.98 -1.30 -21.72
N GLU A 54 -7.45 -1.80 -20.62
CA GLU A 54 -8.16 -1.91 -19.33
C GLU A 54 -8.28 -0.57 -18.58
N LEU A 55 -7.54 0.46 -19.00
CA LEU A 55 -7.44 1.76 -18.32
C LEU A 55 -8.69 2.63 -18.49
N SER A 56 -9.80 2.21 -17.87
CA SER A 56 -11.07 2.93 -17.81
C SER A 56 -10.96 4.32 -17.16
N ALA A 57 -12.01 5.14 -17.32
CA ALA A 57 -12.11 6.43 -16.62
C ALA A 57 -11.99 6.25 -15.09
N SER A 58 -12.65 5.24 -14.53
CA SER A 58 -12.60 4.92 -13.10
C SER A 58 -11.19 4.53 -12.65
N HIS A 59 -10.44 3.76 -13.44
CA HIS A 59 -9.06 3.41 -13.11
C HIS A 59 -8.15 4.65 -13.10
N ARG A 60 -8.33 5.56 -14.06
CA ARG A 60 -7.58 6.82 -14.13
C ARG A 60 -7.87 7.72 -12.93
N GLN A 61 -9.12 7.78 -12.46
CA GLN A 61 -9.48 8.45 -11.21
C GLN A 61 -8.73 7.84 -10.02
N ILE A 62 -8.79 6.51 -9.86
CA ILE A 62 -8.10 5.79 -8.77
C ILE A 62 -6.60 6.09 -8.77
N ILE A 63 -5.94 5.93 -9.92
CA ILE A 63 -4.50 6.19 -10.05
C ILE A 63 -4.19 7.65 -9.70
N LYS A 64 -4.99 8.60 -10.20
CA LYS A 64 -4.81 10.02 -9.91
C LYS A 64 -4.91 10.30 -8.40
N HIS A 65 -5.85 9.69 -7.70
CA HIS A 65 -5.95 9.80 -6.24
C HIS A 65 -4.73 9.29 -5.51
N TYR A 66 -4.16 8.15 -5.92
CA TYR A 66 -2.91 7.66 -5.33
C TYR A 66 -1.74 8.61 -5.61
N GLN A 67 -1.67 9.20 -6.80
CA GLN A 67 -0.62 10.17 -7.15
C GLN A 67 -0.72 11.49 -6.35
N THR A 68 -1.93 11.91 -5.97
CA THR A 68 -2.18 13.16 -5.24
C THR A 68 -2.59 12.93 -3.79
N ILE A 69 -2.36 11.74 -3.24
CA ILE A 69 -2.79 11.38 -1.89
C ILE A 69 -2.11 12.29 -0.85
N ASP A 70 -2.84 12.69 0.19
CA ASP A 70 -2.30 13.58 1.22
C ASP A 70 -1.20 12.88 2.05
N THR A 71 0.05 13.17 1.70
CA THR A 71 1.23 12.66 2.38
C THR A 71 1.35 13.11 3.84
N LYS A 72 0.77 14.26 4.23
CA LYS A 72 0.74 14.70 5.63
C LYS A 72 -0.18 13.78 6.43
N LEU A 73 -1.33 13.44 5.87
CA LEU A 73 -2.28 12.53 6.49
C LEU A 73 -1.74 11.09 6.55
N ILE A 74 -1.04 10.61 5.51
CA ILE A 74 -0.31 9.33 5.57
C ILE A 74 0.70 9.33 6.73
N ASN A 75 1.50 10.39 6.87
CA ASN A 75 2.46 10.53 7.96
C ASN A 75 1.79 10.57 9.35
N LYS A 76 0.59 11.15 9.46
CA LYS A 76 -0.19 11.15 10.71
C LYS A 76 -0.58 9.72 11.08
N TYR A 77 -1.23 9.00 10.17
CA TYR A 77 -1.65 7.63 10.42
C TYR A 77 -0.48 6.67 10.62
N SER A 78 0.65 6.87 9.93
CA SER A 78 1.83 6.02 10.11
C SER A 78 2.45 6.20 11.50
N LYS A 79 2.48 7.42 12.03
CA LYS A 79 2.90 7.69 13.42
C LYS A 79 1.96 7.02 14.43
N GLU A 80 0.64 7.09 14.20
CA GLU A 80 -0.35 6.42 15.05
C GLU A 80 -0.18 4.90 15.03
N LEU A 81 0.05 4.31 13.84
CA LEU A 81 0.36 2.89 13.69
C LEU A 81 1.62 2.49 14.46
N ILE A 82 2.72 3.24 14.30
CA ILE A 82 3.98 2.98 15.02
C ILE A 82 3.78 3.05 16.53
N LYS A 83 2.99 4.03 17.02
CA LYS A 83 2.65 4.14 18.45
C LYS A 83 1.93 2.88 18.94
N SER A 84 0.90 2.45 18.22
CA SER A 84 0.14 1.23 18.54
C SER A 84 1.02 -0.03 18.56
N ILE A 85 1.95 -0.17 17.59
CA ILE A 85 2.92 -1.27 17.55
C ILE A 85 3.83 -1.25 18.78
N LYS A 86 4.32 -0.08 19.20
CA LYS A 86 5.20 0.05 20.37
C LYS A 86 4.50 -0.34 21.66
N GLU A 87 3.25 0.10 21.84
CA GLU A 87 2.41 -0.18 23.01
C GLU A 87 1.93 -1.63 23.10
N THR A 88 2.10 -2.41 22.03
CA THR A 88 1.68 -3.82 21.99
C THR A 88 2.64 -4.72 22.76
N ASN A 89 2.18 -5.43 23.81
CA ASN A 89 3.03 -6.33 24.63
C ASN A 89 3.33 -7.70 23.99
N SER A 90 3.41 -7.78 22.66
CA SER A 90 3.72 -9.02 21.95
C SER A 90 5.01 -8.85 21.16
N ASP A 91 5.85 -9.87 21.21
CA ASP A 91 7.10 -9.91 20.44
C ASP A 91 6.84 -10.15 18.96
N ARG A 92 5.71 -10.80 18.61
CA ARG A 92 5.31 -11.05 17.23
C ARG A 92 4.00 -10.32 16.89
N ILE A 93 4.04 -9.51 15.85
CA ILE A 93 2.94 -8.64 15.44
C ILE A 93 2.68 -8.80 13.94
N ASP A 94 1.46 -9.19 13.59
CA ASP A 94 0.99 -9.30 12.21
C ASP A 94 0.11 -8.08 11.87
N ILE A 95 0.46 -7.35 10.82
CA ILE A 95 -0.23 -6.14 10.38
C ILE A 95 -0.88 -6.41 9.02
N GLU A 96 -2.20 -6.25 8.93
CA GLU A 96 -2.92 -6.42 7.66
C GLU A 96 -3.47 -5.08 7.17
N ALA A 97 -3.18 -4.76 5.92
CA ALA A 97 -3.70 -3.58 5.25
C ALA A 97 -4.10 -3.88 3.79
N HIS A 98 -5.06 -3.11 3.32
CA HIS A 98 -5.59 -3.17 1.95
C HIS A 98 -5.57 -1.75 1.36
N ASP A 99 -5.41 -1.66 0.04
CA ASP A 99 -5.57 -0.42 -0.74
C ASP A 99 -4.74 0.75 -0.16
N ALA A 100 -5.33 1.93 0.08
CA ALA A 100 -4.60 3.09 0.60
C ALA A 100 -4.00 2.86 2.00
N GLY A 101 -4.52 1.90 2.76
CA GLY A 101 -3.93 1.48 4.04
C GLY A 101 -2.50 0.94 3.88
N THR A 102 -2.17 0.38 2.70
CA THR A 102 -0.82 -0.11 2.42
C THR A 102 0.21 1.01 2.38
N PHE A 103 -0.16 2.22 1.92
CA PHE A 103 0.74 3.39 1.93
C PHE A 103 1.06 3.84 3.36
N ILE A 104 0.11 3.74 4.28
CA ILE A 104 0.32 4.02 5.70
C ILE A 104 1.34 3.04 6.29
N CYS A 105 1.21 1.75 5.97
CA CYS A 105 2.17 0.72 6.39
C CYS A 105 3.56 0.95 5.80
N LEU A 106 3.67 1.21 4.49
CA LEU A 106 4.95 1.50 3.84
C LEU A 106 5.61 2.75 4.46
N ALA A 107 4.85 3.82 4.69
CA ALA A 107 5.37 5.00 5.37
C ALA A 107 5.81 4.71 6.82
N ALA A 108 5.17 3.76 7.51
CA ALA A 108 5.60 3.34 8.85
C ALA A 108 6.91 2.56 8.80
N ILE A 109 7.05 1.62 7.84
CA ILE A 109 8.27 0.84 7.61
C ILE A 109 9.44 1.77 7.31
N TYR A 110 9.34 2.56 6.24
CA TYR A 110 10.40 3.44 5.76
C TYR A 110 10.58 4.71 6.60
N SER A 111 9.87 4.84 7.73
CA SER A 111 10.17 5.87 8.72
C SER A 111 11.43 5.56 9.54
N GLY A 112 11.86 4.29 9.60
CA GLY A 112 12.96 3.82 10.44
C GLY A 112 12.63 3.79 11.95
N LYS A 113 11.36 4.01 12.34
CA LYS A 113 10.96 4.19 13.75
C LYS A 113 10.25 2.98 14.38
N LEU A 114 10.14 1.88 13.65
CA LEU A 114 9.60 0.62 14.17
C LEU A 114 10.51 0.04 15.26
N PRO A 115 9.95 -0.61 16.29
CA PRO A 115 10.75 -1.23 17.34
C PRO A 115 11.54 -2.42 16.81
N LYS A 116 12.86 -2.41 17.00
CA LYS A 116 13.78 -3.45 16.48
C LYS A 116 13.74 -4.77 17.27
N ASN A 117 13.17 -4.74 18.47
CA ASN A 117 13.08 -5.89 19.36
C ASN A 117 11.79 -6.71 19.13
N LYS A 118 11.03 -6.44 18.06
CA LYS A 118 9.79 -7.13 17.74
C LYS A 118 9.88 -7.71 16.33
N ASP A 119 9.37 -8.92 16.16
CA ASP A 119 9.11 -9.54 14.88
C ASP A 119 7.81 -8.98 14.29
N ILE A 120 7.93 -8.13 13.28
CA ILE A 120 6.79 -7.43 12.66
C ILE A 120 6.65 -7.91 11.22
N ILE A 121 5.46 -8.42 10.90
CA ILE A 121 5.11 -8.95 9.59
C ILE A 121 3.98 -8.12 9.02
N PHE A 122 4.20 -7.51 7.86
CA PHE A 122 3.20 -6.75 7.12
C PHE A 122 2.61 -7.62 6.01
N HIS A 123 1.29 -7.74 5.99
CA HIS A 123 0.53 -8.37 4.92
C HIS A 123 -0.24 -7.28 4.19
N LEU A 124 0.32 -6.82 3.07
CA LEU A 124 -0.20 -5.69 2.30
C LEU A 124 -0.84 -6.23 1.02
N SER A 125 -2.10 -5.88 0.77
CA SER A 125 -2.79 -6.33 -0.44
C SER A 125 -3.40 -5.19 -1.23
N SER A 126 -3.55 -5.40 -2.55
CA SER A 126 -3.97 -4.35 -3.48
C SER A 126 -3.10 -3.08 -3.40
N SER A 127 -1.78 -3.25 -3.23
CA SER A 127 -0.86 -2.12 -3.07
C SER A 127 -0.28 -1.65 -4.41
N PRO A 128 -0.66 -0.46 -4.94
CA PRO A 128 -0.03 0.11 -6.12
C PRO A 128 1.34 0.70 -5.76
N VAL A 129 2.31 -0.14 -5.43
CA VAL A 129 3.63 0.27 -4.91
C VAL A 129 4.39 1.20 -5.85
N GLN A 130 4.17 1.11 -7.16
CA GLN A 130 4.76 2.03 -8.15
C GLN A 130 4.34 3.49 -7.93
N LEU A 131 3.18 3.72 -7.30
CA LEU A 131 2.63 5.03 -7.01
C LEU A 131 3.01 5.56 -5.62
N PHE A 132 3.81 4.82 -4.84
CA PHE A 132 4.16 5.24 -3.48
C PHE A 132 5.01 6.52 -3.50
N PRO A 133 4.68 7.58 -2.74
CA PRO A 133 5.47 8.80 -2.77
C PRO A 133 6.88 8.61 -2.21
N GLN A 134 7.92 8.87 -3.03
CA GLN A 134 9.32 8.80 -2.59
C GLN A 134 9.61 9.68 -1.36
N SER A 135 8.92 10.81 -1.23
CA SER A 135 9.05 11.73 -0.08
C SER A 135 8.68 11.11 1.28
N LEU A 136 8.00 9.95 1.28
CA LEU A 136 7.67 9.20 2.49
C LEU A 136 8.75 8.19 2.89
N VAL A 137 9.73 7.92 2.02
CA VAL A 137 10.87 7.04 2.32
C VAL A 137 11.97 7.85 3.01
N LYS A 138 12.13 7.66 4.33
CA LYS A 138 13.13 8.38 5.14
C LYS A 138 14.36 7.53 5.43
N ASP A 139 14.19 6.22 5.47
CA ASP A 139 15.25 5.23 5.66
C ASP A 139 14.97 4.03 4.76
N THR A 140 15.69 3.94 3.63
CA THR A 140 15.52 2.85 2.65
C THR A 140 15.85 1.48 3.25
N LYS A 141 16.82 1.43 4.17
CA LYS A 141 17.29 0.17 4.78
C LYS A 141 16.28 -0.40 5.78
N ALA A 142 15.35 0.41 6.28
CA ALA A 142 14.34 -0.04 7.23
C ALA A 142 13.43 -1.16 6.67
N GLY A 143 13.28 -1.26 5.34
CA GLY A 143 12.55 -2.35 4.70
C GLY A 143 13.19 -3.73 4.85
N HIS A 144 14.44 -3.83 5.28
CA HIS A 144 15.11 -5.10 5.59
C HIS A 144 14.91 -5.56 7.04
N CYS A 145 14.40 -4.69 7.91
CA CYS A 145 14.21 -4.98 9.33
C CYS A 145 12.86 -5.62 9.65
N VAL A 146 12.02 -5.83 8.64
CA VAL A 146 10.65 -6.35 8.76
C VAL A 146 10.35 -7.31 7.62
N SER A 147 9.35 -8.17 7.82
CA SER A 147 8.83 -9.02 6.75
C SER A 147 7.67 -8.32 6.05
N VAL A 148 7.67 -8.24 4.73
CA VAL A 148 6.58 -7.62 3.96
C VAL A 148 6.09 -8.60 2.91
N ASN A 149 4.85 -9.02 3.04
CA ASN A 149 4.16 -9.88 2.09
C ASN A 149 3.24 -9.02 1.24
N LEU A 150 3.62 -8.78 -0.02
CA LEU A 150 2.75 -8.16 -1.01
C LEU A 150 1.82 -9.22 -1.61
N ARG A 151 0.52 -9.13 -1.31
CA ARG A 151 -0.49 -10.08 -1.77
C ARG A 151 -1.36 -9.47 -2.86
N GLN A 152 -1.59 -10.22 -3.93
CA GLN A 152 -2.66 -9.90 -4.86
C GLN A 152 -3.98 -10.45 -4.33
N SER A 153 -5.04 -9.63 -4.43
CA SER A 153 -6.41 -10.11 -4.22
C SER A 153 -7.04 -10.28 -5.60
N GLU A 154 -7.71 -11.41 -5.84
CA GLU A 154 -8.42 -11.65 -7.10
C GLU A 154 -9.52 -10.61 -7.39
N GLN A 155 -10.05 -10.00 -6.33
CA GLN A 155 -11.07 -8.95 -6.38
C GLN A 155 -10.45 -7.53 -6.41
N SER A 156 -9.13 -7.43 -6.55
CA SER A 156 -8.42 -6.15 -6.58
C SER A 156 -8.64 -5.43 -7.90
N TRP A 157 -8.87 -4.11 -7.83
CA TRP A 157 -8.81 -3.23 -9.00
C TRP A 157 -7.43 -3.25 -9.67
N LEU A 158 -6.40 -3.65 -8.93
CA LEU A 158 -5.00 -3.68 -9.37
C LEU A 158 -4.66 -4.92 -10.21
N ARG A 159 -5.56 -5.92 -10.27
CA ARG A 159 -5.32 -7.21 -10.92
C ARG A 159 -4.86 -7.06 -12.37
N SER A 160 -5.49 -6.14 -13.11
CA SER A 160 -5.18 -5.91 -14.52
C SER A 160 -3.94 -5.03 -14.75
N PHE A 161 -3.27 -4.54 -13.69
CA PHE A 161 -2.23 -3.51 -13.79
C PHE A 161 -0.92 -3.96 -13.12
N THR A 162 -0.13 -4.79 -13.79
CA THR A 162 1.19 -5.23 -13.31
C THR A 162 2.19 -4.08 -13.23
N SER A 163 2.09 -3.09 -14.10
CA SER A 163 2.94 -1.88 -14.09
C SER A 163 2.79 -1.06 -12.81
N LEU A 164 1.63 -1.11 -12.15
CA LEU A 164 1.40 -0.44 -10.86
C LEU A 164 1.97 -1.22 -9.67
N GLN A 165 2.35 -2.48 -9.90
CA GLN A 165 2.88 -3.39 -8.89
C GLN A 165 4.41 -3.49 -8.96
N VAL A 166 5.02 -2.94 -10.00
CA VAL A 166 6.47 -2.82 -10.11
C VAL A 166 6.98 -1.98 -8.94
N ARG A 167 7.95 -2.51 -8.20
CA ARG A 167 8.54 -1.79 -7.08
C ARG A 167 9.48 -0.71 -7.61
N PRO A 168 9.34 0.55 -7.17
CA PRO A 168 10.26 1.59 -7.56
C PRO A 168 11.62 1.40 -6.87
N LYS A 169 12.71 1.85 -7.51
CA LYS A 169 14.10 1.64 -7.04
C LYS A 169 14.38 2.13 -5.62
N TYR A 170 13.65 3.14 -5.15
CA TYR A 170 13.82 3.71 -3.80
C TYR A 170 13.12 2.88 -2.70
N LEU A 171 12.41 1.82 -3.06
CA LEU A 171 11.61 0.99 -2.15
C LEU A 171 12.23 -0.40 -2.05
N GLU A 172 13.27 -0.52 -1.21
CA GLU A 172 13.98 -1.78 -0.95
C GLU A 172 13.25 -2.59 0.13
N ILE A 173 12.90 -3.85 -0.15
CA ILE A 173 12.24 -4.77 0.79
C ILE A 173 13.10 -6.03 0.89
N GLY A 174 13.55 -6.38 2.10
CA GLY A 174 14.57 -7.42 2.30
C GLY A 174 14.07 -8.87 2.18
N ASN A 175 12.83 -9.14 2.58
CA ASN A 175 12.22 -10.47 2.54
C ASN A 175 10.84 -10.35 1.89
N ASP A 176 10.76 -10.61 0.59
CA ASP A 176 9.51 -10.59 -0.17
C ASP A 176 9.25 -12.00 -0.70
N THR A 177 8.27 -12.71 -0.12
CA THR A 177 7.65 -13.86 -0.79
C THR A 177 6.51 -13.33 -1.65
N TYR A 178 6.84 -12.93 -2.88
CA TYR A 178 5.85 -12.63 -3.90
C TYR A 178 5.20 -13.95 -4.35
N HIS A 179 4.02 -14.24 -3.82
CA HIS A 179 3.16 -15.27 -4.39
C HIS A 179 2.40 -14.62 -5.55
N GLY A 180 3.00 -14.68 -6.74
CA GLY A 180 2.31 -14.34 -7.98
C GLY A 180 1.09 -15.26 -8.17
N PRO A 181 0.15 -14.89 -9.05
CA PRO A 181 -0.91 -15.80 -9.42
C PRO A 181 -0.27 -17.05 -10.03
N GLU A 182 -0.49 -18.21 -9.41
CA GLU A 182 -0.22 -19.48 -10.07
C GLU A 182 -1.01 -19.47 -11.38
N LEU A 183 -0.27 -19.49 -12.51
CA LEU A 183 -0.86 -19.78 -13.80
C LEU A 183 -1.38 -21.21 -13.70
N LEU A 184 -2.66 -21.35 -13.38
CA LEU A 184 -3.41 -22.59 -13.56
C LEU A 184 -3.50 -22.84 -15.07
N PHE A 185 -2.45 -23.45 -15.63
CA PHE A 185 -2.58 -24.26 -16.83
C PHE A 185 -3.09 -25.63 -16.38
N GLY A 186 -4.40 -25.79 -16.44
CA GLY A 186 -5.11 -27.08 -16.42
C GLY A 186 -5.89 -27.22 -17.71
#